data_AF-A0A285D6Y8-F1
#
_entry.id   AF-A0A285D6Y8-F1
#
_cell.length_a   1.000
_cell.length_b   1.000
_cell.length_c   1.000
_cell.angle_alpha   90.00
_cell.angle_beta   90.00
_cell.angle_gamma   90.00
#
_symmetry.space_group_name_H-M   'P 1'
#
loop_
_entity.id
_entity.type
_entity.pdbx_description
1 polymer ?
#
loop_
_entity_poly.entity_id
_entity_poly.type
_entity_poly.pdbx_seq_one_letter_code
_entity_poly.pdbx_strand_id
1 'polypeptide(L)'
;MLNIRKMAVGIVCFLIISILGACGNADVQNAESGEGPTGDAAGTVLAGQEAPEIAGIIKSVETDEEVIITVGGQDVNYRLSEEAKSQIEGKEVEIGSEVTFSTYSIGDDKETIDQFIIE
;
A
#
# COMPACT_ATOMS: atom_id res chain seq x y z
N MET A 1 40.40 -21.91 -25.60
CA MET A 1 39.03 -21.37 -25.51
C MET A 1 38.14 -22.03 -24.45
N LEU A 2 38.40 -23.25 -23.97
CA LEU A 2 37.54 -23.90 -22.96
C LEU A 2 37.67 -23.33 -21.54
N ASN A 3 38.84 -22.79 -21.19
CA ASN A 3 39.13 -22.29 -19.82
C ASN A 3 38.51 -20.91 -19.53
N ILE A 4 38.24 -20.10 -20.56
CA ILE A 4 37.56 -18.81 -20.42
C ILE A 4 36.07 -19.01 -20.10
N ARG A 5 35.45 -20.06 -20.67
CA ARG A 5 34.04 -20.39 -20.42
C ARG A 5 33.78 -20.83 -18.98
N LYS A 6 34.72 -21.55 -18.36
CA LYS A 6 34.62 -21.96 -16.94
C LYS A 6 34.80 -20.79 -15.98
N MET A 7 35.64 -19.82 -16.34
CA MET A 7 35.88 -18.62 -15.55
C MET A 7 34.69 -17.64 -15.58
N ALA A 8 33.97 -17.56 -16.70
CA ALA A 8 32.77 -16.74 -16.84
C ALA A 8 31.60 -17.24 -15.95
N VAL A 9 31.43 -18.56 -15.80
CA VAL A 9 30.37 -19.14 -14.95
C VAL A 9 30.62 -18.84 -13.47
N GLY A 10 31.87 -18.87 -13.00
CA GLY A 10 32.22 -18.55 -11.62
C GLY A 10 31.94 -17.10 -11.22
N ILE A 11 32.14 -16.15 -12.15
CA ILE A 11 31.91 -14.71 -11.90
C ILE A 11 30.41 -14.41 -11.83
N VAL A 12 29.59 -15.06 -12.65
CA VAL A 12 28.12 -14.87 -12.64
C VAL A 12 27.48 -15.42 -11.36
N CYS A 13 27.94 -16.58 -10.87
CA CYS A 13 27.42 -17.13 -9.60
C CYS A 13 27.75 -16.24 -8.38
N PHE A 14 28.91 -15.58 -8.36
CA PHE A 14 29.29 -14.70 -7.26
C PHE A 14 28.46 -13.39 -7.23
N LEU A 15 28.04 -12.92 -8.40
CA LEU A 15 27.24 -11.70 -8.56
C LEU A 15 25.81 -11.88 -8.04
N ILE A 16 25.21 -13.06 -8.21
CA ILE A 16 23.85 -13.36 -7.74
C ILE A 16 23.80 -13.45 -6.20
N ILE A 17 24.82 -14.03 -5.56
CA ILE A 17 24.88 -14.16 -4.08
C ILE A 17 24.98 -12.80 -3.38
N SER A 18 25.60 -11.82 -4.03
CA SER A 18 25.78 -10.46 -3.48
C SER A 18 24.46 -9.69 -3.35
N ILE A 19 23.44 -10.04 -4.14
CA ILE A 19 22.13 -9.37 -4.14
C ILE A 19 21.25 -9.88 -3.00
N LEU A 20 21.42 -11.14 -2.57
CA LEU A 20 20.70 -11.70 -1.41
C LEU A 20 21.24 -11.21 -0.05
N GLY A 21 22.42 -10.59 0.00
CA GLY A 21 22.97 -10.00 1.22
C GLY A 21 22.37 -8.64 1.60
N ALA A 22 21.60 -8.00 0.70
CA ALA A 22 21.01 -6.68 0.92
C ALA A 22 19.57 -6.70 1.45
N CYS A 23 18.96 -7.88 1.61
CA CYS A 23 17.68 -8.04 2.34
C CYS A 23 17.87 -8.31 3.84
N GLY A 24 19.06 -8.03 4.39
CA GLY A 24 19.45 -8.34 5.77
C GLY A 24 19.57 -7.14 6.71
N ASN A 25 19.12 -5.95 6.33
CA ASN A 25 19.13 -4.76 7.19
C ASN A 25 17.70 -4.19 7.31
N ALA A 26 16.77 -5.03 7.77
CA ALA A 26 15.60 -4.53 8.49
C ALA A 26 16.14 -4.06 9.85
N ASP A 27 16.39 -2.75 9.95
CA ASP A 27 16.60 -2.08 11.22
C ASP A 27 15.30 -2.24 12.03
N VAL A 28 15.28 -3.28 12.86
CA VAL A 28 14.19 -3.55 13.80
C VAL A 28 14.31 -2.53 14.92
N GLN A 29 13.75 -1.34 14.69
CA GLN A 29 13.22 -0.50 15.74
C GLN A 29 11.69 -0.64 15.73
N ASN A 30 11.23 -1.83 16.13
CA ASN A 30 9.89 -1.99 16.63
C ASN A 30 10.00 -2.42 18.09
N ALA A 31 10.09 -1.41 18.96
CA ALA A 31 9.79 -1.54 20.35
C ALA A 31 8.48 -0.78 20.57
N GLU A 32 7.34 -1.48 20.46
CA GLU A 32 6.39 -1.65 21.58
C GLU A 32 5.21 -2.54 21.15
N SER A 33 5.15 -3.71 21.77
CA SER A 33 3.96 -4.52 22.11
C SER A 33 2.80 -4.65 21.11
N GLY A 34 2.64 -5.88 20.59
CA GLY A 34 1.37 -6.35 20.05
C GLY A 34 1.47 -7.75 19.45
N GLU A 35 1.43 -8.78 20.30
CA GLU A 35 1.20 -10.17 19.86
C GLU A 35 -0.11 -10.27 19.06
N GLY A 36 -0.03 -10.69 17.80
CA GLY A 36 -1.17 -11.07 16.96
C GLY A 36 -0.73 -12.14 15.97
N PRO A 37 -1.43 -13.28 15.85
CA PRO A 37 -0.93 -14.44 15.14
C PRO A 37 -0.98 -14.22 13.62
N THR A 38 0.12 -14.58 12.96
CA THR A 38 0.21 -14.88 11.53
C THR A 38 -0.89 -15.86 11.08
N GLY A 39 -1.72 -15.47 10.10
CA GLY A 39 -2.57 -16.39 9.34
C GLY A 39 -3.84 -15.76 8.74
N ASP A 40 -3.83 -15.54 7.42
CA ASP A 40 -4.98 -15.64 6.49
C ASP A 40 -6.38 -15.14 6.94
N ALA A 41 -6.50 -13.91 7.45
CA ALA A 41 -7.80 -13.28 7.68
C ALA A 41 -7.79 -11.76 7.49
N ALA A 42 -7.32 -11.28 6.33
CA ALA A 42 -7.65 -9.94 5.87
C ALA A 42 -9.10 -9.97 5.35
N GLY A 43 -10.10 -9.77 6.22
CA GLY A 43 -11.48 -9.76 5.72
C GLY A 43 -12.65 -9.72 6.71
N THR A 44 -12.46 -9.62 8.02
CA THR A 44 -13.60 -9.46 8.93
C THR A 44 -13.31 -8.43 10.01
N VAL A 45 -13.74 -7.19 9.78
CA VAL A 45 -13.93 -6.24 10.87
C VAL A 45 -15.08 -6.77 11.74
N LEU A 46 -14.85 -6.93 13.04
CA LEU A 46 -15.89 -7.42 13.96
C LEU A 46 -17.03 -6.39 13.98
N ALA A 47 -18.28 -6.87 13.94
CA ALA A 47 -19.45 -6.00 14.02
C ALA A 47 -19.37 -5.11 15.28
N GLY A 48 -19.22 -3.79 15.09
CA GLY A 48 -19.05 -2.82 16.17
C GLY A 48 -17.64 -2.23 16.32
N GLN A 49 -16.67 -2.60 15.49
CA GLN A 49 -15.40 -1.87 15.35
C GLN A 49 -15.49 -0.91 14.15
N GLU A 50 -15.11 0.35 14.36
CA GLU A 50 -14.98 1.33 13.28
C GLU A 50 -13.97 0.82 12.25
N ALA A 51 -14.26 1.03 10.96
CA ALA A 51 -13.34 0.66 9.90
C ALA A 51 -12.00 1.38 10.13
N PRO A 52 -10.86 0.70 9.94
CA PRO A 52 -9.56 1.30 10.21
C PRO A 52 -9.37 2.55 9.35
N GLU A 53 -8.95 3.63 10.00
CA GLU A 53 -8.58 4.87 9.32
C GLU A 53 -7.19 4.73 8.69
N ILE A 54 -7.07 5.14 7.43
CA ILE A 54 -5.87 5.05 6.62
C ILE A 54 -5.46 6.48 6.25
N ALA A 55 -4.20 6.83 6.51
CA ALA A 55 -3.61 8.08 6.08
C ALA A 55 -2.82 7.88 4.77
N GLY A 56 -2.95 8.82 3.84
CA GLY A 56 -2.24 8.80 2.57
C GLY A 56 -2.24 10.14 1.85
N ILE A 57 -1.56 10.20 0.71
CA ILE A 57 -1.49 11.42 -0.12
C ILE A 57 -2.19 11.15 -1.45
N ILE A 58 -3.13 12.01 -1.85
CA ILE A 58 -3.78 11.88 -3.15
C ILE A 58 -2.76 12.16 -4.25
N LYS A 59 -2.47 11.16 -5.06
CA LYS A 59 -1.47 11.28 -6.13
C LYS A 59 -2.10 11.74 -7.45
N SER A 60 -3.21 11.11 -7.82
CA SER A 60 -3.93 11.42 -9.05
C SER A 60 -5.33 10.85 -9.02
N VAL A 61 -6.25 11.50 -9.73
CA VAL A 61 -7.60 10.99 -10.01
C VAL A 61 -7.56 10.41 -11.44
N GLU A 62 -7.75 9.09 -11.57
CA GLU A 62 -7.67 8.42 -12.89
C GLU A 62 -8.98 8.56 -13.66
N THR A 63 -10.10 8.40 -12.97
CA THR A 63 -11.45 8.58 -13.49
C THR A 63 -12.30 9.30 -12.45
N ASP A 64 -13.54 9.65 -12.80
CA ASP A 64 -14.56 10.14 -11.87
C ASP A 64 -14.90 9.14 -10.75
N GLU A 65 -14.46 7.89 -10.86
CA GLU A 65 -14.76 6.83 -9.91
C GLU A 65 -13.53 6.26 -9.21
N GLU A 66 -12.32 6.62 -9.63
CA GLU A 66 -11.09 6.00 -9.17
C GLU A 66 -9.99 7.03 -8.87
N VAL A 67 -9.32 6.81 -7.73
CA VAL A 67 -8.22 7.66 -7.26
C VAL A 67 -7.02 6.80 -6.90
N ILE A 68 -5.83 7.29 -7.23
CA ILE A 68 -4.57 6.73 -6.74
C ILE A 68 -4.14 7.52 -5.50
N ILE A 69 -3.98 6.81 -4.39
CA ILE A 69 -3.48 7.36 -3.13
C ILE A 69 -2.16 6.67 -2.80
N THR A 70 -1.16 7.46 -2.42
CA THR A 70 0.08 6.93 -1.88
C THR A 70 -0.08 6.67 -0.39
N VAL A 71 -0.14 5.40 0.00
CA VAL A 71 -0.25 4.93 1.40
C VAL A 71 1.05 4.20 1.76
N GLY A 72 1.76 4.64 2.80
CA GLY A 72 3.01 4.00 3.23
C GLY A 72 4.11 3.93 2.15
N GLY A 73 4.09 4.84 1.17
CA GLY A 73 5.04 4.85 0.04
C GLY A 73 4.66 3.94 -1.13
N GLN A 74 3.48 3.31 -1.11
CA GLN A 74 2.93 2.51 -2.20
C GLN A 74 1.74 3.23 -2.82
N ASP A 75 1.67 3.22 -4.15
CA ASP A 75 0.51 3.72 -4.88
C ASP A 75 -0.58 2.65 -4.91
N VAL A 76 -1.75 2.98 -4.39
CA VAL A 76 -2.92 2.09 -4.36
C VAL A 76 -4.06 2.78 -5.10
N ASN A 77 -4.69 2.06 -6.04
CA ASN A 77 -5.90 2.52 -6.74
C ASN A 77 -7.12 2.11 -5.91
N TYR A 78 -7.89 3.11 -5.49
CA TYR A 78 -9.13 2.96 -4.77
C TYR A 78 -10.32 3.40 -5.62
N ARG A 79 -11.47 2.77 -5.39
CA ARG A 79 -12.76 3.28 -5.88
C ARG A 79 -13.26 4.37 -4.94
N LEU A 80 -13.91 5.39 -5.49
CA LEU A 80 -14.57 6.45 -4.71
C LEU A 80 -16.05 6.11 -4.50
N SER A 81 -16.53 6.23 -3.25
CA SER A 81 -17.97 6.32 -2.96
C SER A 81 -18.58 7.62 -3.51
N GLU A 82 -19.91 7.74 -3.48
CA GLU A 82 -20.59 8.99 -3.87
C GLU A 82 -20.18 10.18 -2.98
N GLU A 83 -20.05 9.95 -1.68
CA GLU A 83 -19.56 10.93 -0.71
C GLU A 83 -18.12 11.37 -1.03
N ALA A 84 -17.19 10.43 -1.19
CA ALA A 84 -15.79 10.74 -1.48
C ALA A 84 -15.61 11.50 -2.82
N LYS A 85 -16.40 11.13 -3.85
CA LYS A 85 -16.45 11.88 -5.12
C LYS A 85 -16.88 13.33 -4.88
N SER A 86 -17.95 13.52 -4.12
CA SER A 86 -18.50 14.86 -3.82
C SER A 86 -17.48 15.76 -3.11
N GLN A 87 -16.65 15.20 -2.22
CA GLN A 87 -15.60 15.95 -1.52
C GLN A 87 -14.46 16.40 -2.46
N ILE A 88 -14.08 15.56 -3.43
CA ILE A 88 -13.09 15.92 -4.46
C ILE A 88 -13.66 16.97 -5.42
N GLU A 89 -14.89 16.79 -5.90
CA GLU A 89 -15.55 17.75 -6.80
C GLU A 89 -15.81 19.10 -6.12
N GLY A 90 -16.16 19.06 -4.82
CA GLY A 90 -16.32 20.22 -3.95
C GLY A 90 -15.02 20.93 -3.61
N LYS A 91 -13.86 20.37 -4.00
CA LYS A 91 -12.51 20.84 -3.66
C LYS A 91 -12.25 20.93 -2.15
N GLU A 92 -12.95 20.11 -1.39
CA GLU A 92 -12.64 19.91 0.03
C GLU A 92 -11.34 19.12 0.16
N VAL A 93 -11.06 18.29 -0.85
CA VAL A 93 -9.85 17.49 -0.96
C VAL A 93 -9.24 17.68 -2.34
N GLU A 94 -7.93 17.96 -2.40
CA GLU A 94 -7.22 18.24 -3.64
C GLU A 94 -6.08 17.24 -3.89
N ILE A 95 -5.64 17.14 -5.14
CA ILE A 95 -4.48 16.31 -5.51
C ILE A 95 -3.23 16.89 -4.82
N GLY A 96 -2.47 16.01 -4.18
CA GLY A 96 -1.29 16.35 -3.39
C GLY A 96 -1.59 16.59 -1.91
N SER A 97 -2.87 16.64 -1.51
CA SER A 97 -3.25 16.74 -0.10
C SER A 97 -3.01 15.42 0.63
N GLU A 98 -2.55 15.54 1.88
CA GLU A 98 -2.59 14.47 2.86
C GLU A 98 -4.03 14.32 3.36
N VAL A 99 -4.51 13.09 3.39
CA VAL A 99 -5.90 12.74 3.69
C VAL A 99 -5.95 11.53 4.60
N THR A 100 -6.93 11.52 5.50
CA THR A 100 -7.31 10.33 6.25
C THR A 100 -8.64 9.84 5.72
N PHE A 101 -8.82 8.53 5.57
CA PHE A 101 -10.06 7.95 5.04
C PHE A 101 -10.28 6.53 5.55
N SER A 102 -11.50 6.04 5.45
CA SER A 102 -11.85 4.64 5.71
C SER A 102 -12.18 3.93 4.40
N THR A 103 -11.99 2.61 4.37
CA THR A 103 -12.33 1.77 3.21
C THR A 103 -13.34 0.69 3.57
N TYR A 104 -14.10 0.26 2.56
CA TYR A 104 -14.90 -0.96 2.60
C TYR A 104 -14.76 -1.73 1.29
N SER A 105 -14.97 -3.05 1.34
CA SER A 105 -15.06 -3.90 0.16
C SER A 105 -16.52 -4.21 -0.15
N ILE A 106 -16.88 -4.22 -1.44
CA ILE A 106 -18.21 -4.65 -1.91
C ILE A 106 -18.23 -6.08 -2.44
N GLY A 107 -17.18 -6.87 -2.13
CA GLY A 107 -17.02 -8.24 -2.61
C GLY A 107 -16.26 -8.36 -3.93
N ASP A 108 -15.56 -7.31 -4.35
CA ASP A 108 -14.59 -7.31 -5.44
C ASP A 108 -13.15 -7.12 -4.92
N ASP A 109 -12.18 -7.26 -5.83
CA ASP A 109 -10.74 -7.18 -5.52
C ASP A 109 -10.26 -5.73 -5.26
N LYS A 110 -11.16 -4.75 -5.24
CA LYS A 110 -10.84 -3.32 -5.10
C LYS A 110 -11.54 -2.73 -3.87
N GLU A 111 -10.77 -2.03 -3.04
CA GLU A 111 -11.35 -1.29 -1.92
C GLU A 111 -12.00 0.01 -2.38
N THR A 112 -13.12 0.36 -1.72
CA THR A 112 -13.85 1.61 -1.94
C THR A 112 -13.63 2.53 -0.75
N ILE A 113 -13.25 3.77 -1.02
CA ILE A 113 -13.15 4.84 -0.02
C ILE A 113 -14.57 5.27 0.35
N ASP A 114 -14.88 5.24 1.64
CA ASP A 114 -16.18 5.68 2.17
C ASP A 114 -16.30 7.20 2.18
N GLN A 115 -15.37 7.86 2.84
CA GLN A 115 -15.27 9.31 2.88
C GLN A 115 -13.86 9.73 3.29
N PHE A 116 -13.46 10.94 2.90
CA PHE A 116 -12.30 11.61 3.45
C PHE A 116 -12.66 12.29 4.77
N ILE A 117 -11.84 12.07 5.79
CA ILE A 117 -11.94 12.67 7.11
C ILE A 117 -11.10 13.95 7.08
N ILE A 118 -11.77 15.09 7.22
CA ILE A 118 -11.18 16.44 7.14
C ILE A 118 -11.14 17.02 8.56
N GLU A 119 -9.95 17.39 9.05
CA GLU A 119 -9.76 18.10 10.33
C GLU A 119 -9.82 19.63 10.19
#